data_AF-A0A6N2YY59-F1
#
_entry.id   AF-A0A6N2YY59-F1
#
_cell.length_a   1.000
_cell.length_b   1.000
_cell.length_c   1.000
_cell.angle_alpha   90.00
_cell.angle_beta   90.00
_cell.angle_gamma   90.00
#
_symmetry.space_group_name_H-M   'P 1'
#
loop_
_entity.id
_entity.type
_entity.pdbx_description
1 polymer ?
#
loop_
_entity_poly.entity_id
_entity_poly.type
_entity_poly.pdbx_seq_one_letter_code
_entity_poly.pdbx_strand_id
1 'polypeptide(L)'
;MNDKQDIESLEEAMLAAGEAGDYAEAERLKKKINRLKERQAKNPTPAPGASTRQSEGAARARRAVARDAAAEAAKKRLTTVAGACIAVAIASVAVSAWMFAKSSDALNRVEGNLVKAVVATRDIPAGTILSDADLEIGSVPRDFSPTDAAGKLEDLVGKKTITDQTKGMAVPASSVAGSHDPASLPAAITEGYVGMMISLEPANALSPLSSVGDKVDVLGGASDGVVASTALLAENVRIIALDSNLSEGPSEGYQYVTVEVTRDQALAIASSQSVRLIARPLETEAANAE
;
A
#
# COMPACT_ATOMS: atom_id res chain seq x y z
N MET A 1 -1.44 80.85 -23.14
CA MET A 1 -2.21 80.94 -24.40
C MET A 1 -3.69 80.78 -24.06
N ASN A 2 -4.56 81.45 -24.80
CA ASN A 2 -5.95 81.66 -24.41
C ASN A 2 -6.77 80.43 -24.86
N ASP A 3 -7.05 79.49 -23.95
CA ASP A 3 -7.75 78.22 -24.23
C ASP A 3 -9.06 78.39 -25.04
N LYS A 4 -9.69 79.57 -24.98
CA LYS A 4 -10.89 79.90 -25.75
C LYS A 4 -10.60 80.06 -27.26
N GLN A 5 -9.48 80.71 -27.62
CA GLN A 5 -9.05 80.87 -29.02
C GLN A 5 -8.59 79.53 -29.61
N ASP A 6 -8.00 78.67 -28.78
CA ASP A 6 -7.57 77.33 -29.19
C ASP A 6 -8.78 76.41 -29.52
N ILE A 7 -9.90 76.55 -28.80
CA ILE A 7 -11.13 75.79 -29.10
C ILE A 7 -11.76 76.26 -30.42
N GLU A 8 -11.83 77.56 -30.66
CA GLU A 8 -12.46 78.14 -31.86
C GLU A 8 -11.71 77.73 -33.15
N SER A 9 -10.37 77.78 -33.13
CA SER A 9 -9.54 77.30 -34.25
C SER A 9 -9.67 75.79 -34.53
N LEU A 10 -9.89 74.98 -33.48
CA LEU A 10 -10.09 73.53 -33.63
C LEU A 10 -11.50 73.20 -34.14
N GLU A 11 -12.49 74.02 -33.82
CA GLU A 11 -13.86 73.90 -34.33
C GLU A 11 -13.93 74.22 -35.83
N GLU A 12 -13.21 75.25 -36.30
CA GLU A 12 -13.07 75.55 -37.74
C GLU A 12 -12.36 74.40 -38.48
N ALA A 13 -11.26 73.88 -37.94
CA ALA A 13 -10.54 72.75 -38.53
C ALA A 13 -11.38 71.46 -38.59
N MET A 14 -12.23 71.22 -37.59
CA MET A 14 -13.14 70.07 -37.57
C MET A 14 -14.23 70.20 -38.64
N LEU A 15 -14.74 71.42 -38.86
CA LEU A 15 -15.74 71.69 -39.90
C LEU A 15 -15.14 71.47 -41.29
N ALA A 16 -13.93 72.00 -41.53
CA ALA A 16 -13.20 71.83 -42.79
C ALA A 16 -12.87 70.36 -43.09
N ALA A 17 -12.46 69.57 -42.09
CA ALA A 17 -12.22 68.14 -42.24
C ALA A 17 -13.52 67.36 -42.56
N GLY A 18 -14.66 67.80 -42.02
CA GLY A 18 -15.98 67.24 -42.32
C GLY A 18 -16.43 67.52 -43.76
N GLU A 19 -16.21 68.73 -44.27
CA GLU A 19 -16.51 69.09 -45.67
C GLU A 19 -15.58 68.37 -46.68
N ALA A 20 -14.33 68.10 -46.31
CA ALA A 20 -13.38 67.35 -47.12
C ALA A 20 -13.60 65.82 -47.11
N GLY A 21 -14.55 65.32 -46.32
CA GLY A 21 -14.87 63.90 -46.22
C GLY A 21 -13.88 63.08 -45.37
N ASP A 22 -12.97 63.73 -44.62
CA ASP A 22 -12.07 63.07 -43.68
C ASP A 22 -12.71 62.97 -42.28
N TYR A 23 -13.63 62.02 -42.16
CA TYR A 23 -14.35 61.75 -40.92
C TYR A 23 -13.44 61.26 -39.78
N ALA A 24 -12.27 60.72 -40.08
CA ALA A 24 -11.34 60.24 -39.07
C ALA A 24 -10.59 61.41 -38.39
N GLU A 25 -10.24 62.44 -39.15
CA GLU A 25 -9.64 63.66 -38.61
C GLU A 25 -10.66 64.50 -37.83
N ALA A 26 -11.91 64.59 -38.32
CA ALA A 26 -13.00 65.27 -37.63
C ALA A 26 -13.28 64.67 -36.23
N GLU A 27 -13.28 63.33 -36.09
CA GLU A 27 -13.44 62.69 -34.78
C GLU A 27 -12.29 62.99 -33.80
N ARG A 28 -11.04 63.04 -34.31
CA ARG A 28 -9.87 63.35 -33.48
C ARG A 28 -9.94 64.78 -32.95
N LEU A 29 -10.33 65.72 -33.80
CA LEU A 29 -10.50 67.13 -33.41
C LEU A 29 -11.64 67.29 -32.41
N LYS A 30 -12.78 66.61 -32.62
CA LYS A 30 -13.92 66.59 -31.69
C LYS A 30 -13.52 66.12 -30.28
N LYS A 31 -12.72 65.06 -30.19
CA LYS A 31 -12.24 64.53 -28.90
C LYS A 31 -11.28 65.50 -28.20
N LYS A 32 -10.47 66.23 -28.97
CA LYS A 32 -9.53 67.24 -28.45
C LYS A 32 -10.29 68.47 -27.91
N ILE A 33 -11.29 68.94 -28.64
CA ILE A 33 -12.19 70.02 -28.21
C ILE A 33 -12.91 69.63 -26.90
N ASN A 34 -13.44 68.41 -26.81
CA ASN A 34 -14.15 67.98 -25.59
C ASN A 34 -13.24 67.95 -24.36
N ARG A 35 -11.99 67.51 -24.51
CA ARG A 35 -10.99 67.54 -23.42
C ARG A 35 -10.64 68.97 -22.98
N LEU A 36 -10.59 69.91 -23.92
CA LEU A 36 -10.34 71.33 -23.60
C LEU A 36 -11.56 71.97 -22.91
N LYS A 37 -12.78 71.64 -23.36
CA LYS A 37 -14.03 72.07 -22.70
C LYS A 37 -14.15 71.49 -21.29
N GLU A 38 -13.78 70.22 -21.07
CA GLU A 38 -13.73 69.60 -19.74
C GLU A 38 -12.67 70.26 -18.83
N ARG A 39 -11.53 70.69 -19.39
CA ARG A 39 -10.51 71.44 -18.64
C ARG A 39 -10.99 72.83 -18.24
N GLN A 40 -11.73 73.53 -19.11
CA GLN A 40 -12.36 74.80 -18.74
C GLN A 40 -13.48 74.63 -17.70
N ALA A 41 -14.31 73.58 -17.81
CA ALA A 41 -15.37 73.30 -16.84
C ALA A 41 -14.83 73.01 -15.43
N LYS A 42 -13.59 72.51 -15.31
CA LYS A 42 -12.94 72.22 -14.02
C LYS A 42 -12.24 73.41 -13.37
N ASN A 43 -11.97 74.50 -14.10
CA ASN A 43 -11.34 75.71 -13.56
C ASN A 43 -12.08 76.97 -14.04
N PRO A 44 -13.17 77.38 -13.36
CA PRO A 44 -13.78 78.67 -13.64
C PRO A 44 -12.85 79.79 -13.17
N THR A 45 -12.46 80.68 -14.09
CA THR A 45 -11.73 81.91 -13.76
C THR A 45 -12.55 82.73 -12.76
N PRO A 46 -11.99 83.15 -11.60
CA PRO A 46 -12.76 83.89 -10.60
C PRO A 46 -13.00 85.33 -11.06
N ALA A 47 -14.27 85.75 -11.06
CA ALA A 47 -14.67 87.16 -11.09
C ALA A 47 -14.58 87.76 -9.67
N PRO A 48 -14.25 89.06 -9.50
CA PRO A 48 -13.97 89.62 -8.19
C PRO A 48 -15.25 90.01 -7.44
N GLY A 49 -15.39 89.50 -6.20
CA GLY A 49 -16.19 90.11 -5.13
C GLY A 49 -17.55 89.47 -4.83
N ALA A 50 -17.65 88.75 -3.69
CA ALA A 50 -18.76 88.83 -2.71
C ALA A 50 -18.63 87.80 -1.56
N SER A 51 -18.51 88.32 -0.33
CA SER A 51 -18.97 87.83 0.99
C SER A 51 -18.82 86.35 1.42
N THR A 52 -17.96 86.14 2.42
CA THR A 52 -17.42 84.86 2.92
C THR A 52 -18.11 84.27 4.18
N ARG A 53 -19.38 84.56 4.49
CA ARG A 53 -19.99 84.05 5.76
C ARG A 53 -21.12 83.02 5.66
N GLN A 54 -21.76 82.83 4.50
CA GLN A 54 -22.80 81.79 4.34
C GLN A 54 -22.29 80.45 3.76
N SER A 55 -21.11 80.43 3.16
CA SER A 55 -20.51 79.22 2.56
C SER A 55 -19.85 78.29 3.59
N GLU A 56 -19.47 78.79 4.77
CA GLU A 56 -18.74 78.01 5.78
C GLU A 56 -19.63 77.03 6.55
N GLY A 57 -20.88 77.41 6.84
CA GLY A 57 -21.84 76.54 7.54
C GLY A 57 -22.27 75.33 6.69
N ALA A 58 -22.59 75.58 5.42
CA ALA A 58 -22.96 74.52 4.46
C ALA A 58 -21.76 73.61 4.12
N ALA A 59 -20.55 74.16 4.04
CA ALA A 59 -19.33 73.37 3.84
C ALA A 59 -18.97 72.51 5.06
N ARG A 60 -19.20 73.00 6.29
CA ARG A 60 -18.98 72.23 7.52
C ARG A 60 -19.97 71.07 7.67
N ALA A 61 -21.26 71.30 7.40
CA ALA A 61 -22.28 70.24 7.44
C ALA A 61 -22.02 69.15 6.39
N ARG A 62 -21.68 69.52 5.14
CA ARG A 62 -21.32 68.56 4.09
C ARG A 62 -20.05 67.78 4.42
N ARG A 63 -19.06 68.41 5.08
CA ARG A 63 -17.84 67.72 5.55
C ARG A 63 -18.11 66.76 6.71
N ALA A 64 -19.05 67.07 7.60
CA ALA A 64 -19.45 66.17 8.68
C ALA A 64 -20.13 64.91 8.12
N VAL A 65 -21.15 65.08 7.26
CA VAL A 65 -21.83 63.96 6.59
C VAL A 65 -20.87 63.13 5.72
N ALA A 66 -19.93 63.77 5.03
CA ALA A 66 -18.91 63.08 4.25
C ALA A 66 -17.89 62.32 5.13
N ARG A 67 -17.55 62.83 6.32
CA ARG A 67 -16.70 62.11 7.28
C ARG A 67 -17.41 60.91 7.88
N ASP A 68 -18.67 61.05 8.24
CA ASP A 68 -19.46 59.95 8.82
C ASP A 68 -19.69 58.85 7.77
N ALA A 69 -19.98 59.22 6.52
CA ALA A 69 -20.07 58.29 5.40
C ALA A 69 -18.71 57.62 5.08
N ALA A 70 -17.60 58.35 5.18
CA ALA A 70 -16.26 57.79 4.99
C ALA A 70 -15.85 56.86 6.14
N ALA A 71 -16.25 57.15 7.38
CA ALA A 71 -16.00 56.30 8.54
C ALA A 71 -16.80 54.99 8.48
N GLU A 72 -18.07 55.05 8.05
CA GLU A 72 -18.89 53.87 7.77
C GLU A 72 -18.32 53.03 6.61
N ALA A 73 -17.88 53.68 5.53
CA ALA A 73 -17.24 52.98 4.42
C ALA A 73 -15.91 52.33 4.83
N ALA A 74 -15.12 52.97 5.70
CA ALA A 74 -13.88 52.42 6.23
C ALA A 74 -14.13 51.23 7.18
N LYS A 75 -15.15 51.31 8.06
CA LYS A 75 -15.58 50.20 8.91
C LYS A 75 -16.05 49.01 8.07
N LYS A 76 -16.86 49.23 7.03
CA LYS A 76 -17.32 48.17 6.12
C LYS A 76 -16.18 47.53 5.33
N ARG A 77 -15.18 48.30 4.91
CA ARG A 77 -13.97 47.77 4.26
C ARG A 77 -13.12 46.94 5.24
N LEU A 78 -12.96 47.41 6.47
CA LEU A 78 -12.21 46.69 7.50
C LEU A 78 -12.89 45.37 7.91
N THR A 79 -14.21 45.35 8.05
CA THR A 79 -14.94 44.11 8.35
C THR A 79 -14.92 43.13 7.17
N THR A 80 -14.97 43.62 5.93
CA THR A 80 -14.85 42.77 4.73
C THR A 80 -13.44 42.16 4.61
N VAL A 81 -12.40 42.95 4.89
CA VAL A 81 -11.00 42.47 4.87
C VAL A 81 -10.75 41.50 6.03
N ALA A 82 -11.22 41.79 7.25
CA ALA A 82 -11.10 40.89 8.38
C ALA A 82 -11.84 39.55 8.15
N GLY A 83 -13.05 39.60 7.56
CA GLY A 83 -13.81 38.41 7.18
C GLY A 83 -13.08 37.56 6.12
N ALA A 84 -12.46 38.22 5.13
CA ALA A 84 -11.65 37.52 4.11
C ALA A 84 -10.42 36.84 4.72
N CYS A 85 -9.71 37.48 5.66
CA CYS A 85 -8.57 36.87 6.35
C CYS A 85 -8.98 35.65 7.19
N ILE A 86 -10.11 35.71 7.89
CA ILE A 86 -10.63 34.58 8.66
C ILE A 86 -11.01 33.42 7.73
N ALA A 87 -11.65 33.70 6.59
CA ALA A 87 -12.00 32.69 5.60
C ALA A 87 -10.76 32.00 5.00
N VAL A 88 -9.70 32.75 4.69
CA VAL A 88 -8.43 32.19 4.20
C VAL A 88 -7.73 31.35 5.28
N ALA A 89 -7.76 31.79 6.54
CA ALA A 89 -7.21 31.02 7.65
C ALA A 89 -7.94 29.68 7.83
N ILE A 90 -9.28 29.68 7.82
CA ILE A 90 -10.08 28.45 7.93
C ILE A 90 -9.85 27.53 6.73
N ALA A 91 -9.79 28.08 5.51
CA ALA A 91 -9.49 27.31 4.30
C ALA A 91 -8.09 26.68 4.35
N SER A 92 -7.09 27.39 4.87
CA SER A 92 -5.72 26.86 5.00
C SER A 92 -5.63 25.70 6.00
N VAL A 93 -6.37 25.76 7.12
CA VAL A 93 -6.45 24.67 8.10
C VAL A 93 -7.18 23.47 7.52
N ALA A 94 -8.27 23.70 6.77
CA ALA A 94 -9.02 22.63 6.11
C ALA A 94 -8.20 21.91 5.03
N VAL A 95 -7.46 22.66 4.20
CA VAL A 95 -6.57 22.08 3.18
C VAL A 95 -5.42 21.30 3.84
N SER A 96 -4.86 21.82 4.95
CA SER A 96 -3.81 21.14 5.69
C SER A 96 -4.31 19.85 6.34
N ALA A 97 -5.52 19.86 6.92
CA ALA A 97 -6.16 18.66 7.46
C ALA A 97 -6.48 17.63 6.36
N TRP A 98 -6.91 18.08 5.18
CA TRP A 98 -7.18 17.22 4.03
C TRP A 98 -5.90 16.59 3.46
N MET A 99 -4.80 17.35 3.42
CA MET A 99 -3.47 16.84 3.03
C MET A 99 -2.87 15.89 4.07
N PHE A 100 -3.11 16.15 5.36
CA PHE A 100 -2.70 15.27 6.45
C PHE A 100 -3.47 13.95 6.44
N ALA A 101 -4.80 14.00 6.27
CA ALA A 101 -5.64 12.80 6.11
C ALA A 101 -5.22 11.94 4.90
N LYS A 102 -4.82 12.57 3.80
CA LYS A 102 -4.32 11.87 2.60
C LYS A 102 -2.92 11.26 2.78
N SER A 103 -2.12 11.75 3.73
CA SER A 103 -0.83 11.13 4.11
C SER A 103 -1.00 9.92 5.03
N SER A 104 -2.05 9.89 5.85
CA SER A 104 -2.38 8.74 6.69
C SER A 104 -2.77 7.50 5.87
N ASP A 105 -3.38 7.67 4.69
CA ASP A 105 -3.68 6.57 3.76
C ASP A 105 -2.45 6.00 3.05
N ALA A 106 -1.36 6.77 2.96
CA ALA A 106 -0.08 6.28 2.45
C ALA A 106 0.68 5.50 3.53
N LEU A 107 0.60 5.94 4.80
CA LEU A 107 1.18 5.24 5.94
C LEU A 107 0.38 3.98 6.33
N ASN A 108 -0.97 4.03 6.33
CA ASN A 108 -1.81 2.86 6.57
C ASN A 108 -1.75 1.81 5.46
N ARG A 109 -1.41 2.18 4.22
CA ARG A 109 -1.11 1.21 3.15
C ARG A 109 0.23 0.51 3.35
N VAL A 110 1.15 1.14 4.07
CA VAL A 110 2.45 0.56 4.42
C VAL A 110 2.38 -0.22 5.74
N GLU A 111 1.63 0.24 6.75
CA GLU A 111 1.50 -0.40 8.07
C GLU A 111 0.38 -1.43 8.17
N GLY A 112 -0.70 -1.29 7.38
CA GLY A 112 -1.90 -2.14 7.49
C GLY A 112 -1.75 -3.55 6.91
N ASN A 113 -0.61 -3.85 6.28
CA ASN A 113 -0.38 -5.13 5.62
C ASN A 113 1.02 -5.67 5.87
N LEU A 114 1.71 -5.30 6.97
CA LEU A 114 2.98 -5.92 7.33
C LEU A 114 2.74 -7.23 8.07
N VAL A 115 3.32 -8.31 7.58
CA VAL A 115 3.30 -9.62 8.23
C VAL A 115 4.70 -9.87 8.81
N LYS A 116 4.74 -10.37 10.06
CA LYS A 116 5.97 -10.88 10.64
C LYS A 116 6.26 -12.24 10.01
N ALA A 117 7.36 -12.34 9.28
CA ALA A 117 7.81 -13.56 8.66
C ALA A 117 9.31 -13.71 8.84
N VAL A 118 9.81 -14.94 8.73
CA VAL A 118 11.24 -15.21 8.72
C VAL A 118 11.81 -14.79 7.37
N VAL A 119 12.79 -13.90 7.40
CA VAL A 119 13.48 -13.37 6.22
C VAL A 119 14.92 -13.86 6.17
N ALA A 120 15.46 -14.00 4.95
CA ALA A 120 16.86 -14.33 4.75
C ALA A 120 17.77 -13.11 4.98
N THR A 121 18.83 -13.23 5.79
CA THR A 121 19.78 -12.14 6.08
C THR A 121 20.79 -11.93 4.94
N ARG A 122 20.96 -12.93 4.08
CA ARG A 122 21.84 -12.96 2.91
C ARG A 122 21.21 -13.77 1.79
N ASP A 123 21.83 -13.75 0.62
CA ASP A 123 21.47 -14.69 -0.45
C ASP A 123 21.94 -16.09 -0.06
N ILE A 124 21.04 -17.07 -0.13
CA ILE A 124 21.26 -18.46 0.24
C ILE A 124 20.97 -19.33 -0.98
N PRO A 125 21.97 -19.97 -1.59
CA PRO A 125 21.75 -20.80 -2.75
C PRO A 125 21.01 -22.10 -2.37
N ALA A 126 20.27 -22.65 -3.32
CA ALA A 126 19.64 -23.95 -3.21
C ALA A 126 20.66 -25.03 -2.77
N GLY A 127 20.23 -25.93 -1.91
CA GLY A 127 21.04 -26.99 -1.35
C GLY A 127 21.85 -26.58 -0.11
N THR A 128 21.62 -25.39 0.45
CA THR A 128 22.30 -24.93 1.68
C THR A 128 21.45 -25.25 2.91
N ILE A 129 22.09 -25.73 3.99
CA ILE A 129 21.46 -25.88 5.30
C ILE A 129 21.31 -24.51 5.94
N LEU A 130 20.09 -24.17 6.35
CA LEU A 130 19.77 -22.91 7.02
C LEU A 130 20.29 -22.92 8.45
N SER A 131 21.07 -21.91 8.82
CA SER A 131 21.50 -21.66 10.19
C SER A 131 20.79 -20.44 10.78
N ASP A 132 20.81 -20.29 12.11
CA ASP A 132 20.26 -19.11 12.79
C ASP A 132 20.86 -17.80 12.28
N ALA A 133 22.12 -17.80 11.83
CA ALA A 133 22.77 -16.61 11.29
C ALA A 133 22.23 -16.19 9.92
N ASP A 134 21.58 -17.12 9.21
CA ASP A 134 21.04 -16.89 7.87
C ASP A 134 19.61 -16.35 7.89
N LEU A 135 18.95 -16.35 9.05
CA LEU A 135 17.53 -16.08 9.22
C LEU A 135 17.29 -15.01 10.29
N GLU A 136 16.30 -14.16 10.07
CA GLU A 136 15.86 -13.15 11.03
C GLU A 136 14.34 -12.97 10.96
N ILE A 137 13.69 -12.56 12.04
CA ILE A 137 12.27 -12.19 12.00
C ILE A 137 12.14 -10.75 11.48
N GLY A 138 11.68 -10.62 10.24
CA GLY A 138 11.47 -9.34 9.58
C GLY A 138 9.98 -8.98 9.48
N SER A 139 9.69 -7.69 9.31
CA SER A 139 8.37 -7.22 8.90
C SER A 139 8.37 -6.98 7.39
N VAL A 140 7.66 -7.82 6.65
CA VAL A 140 7.53 -7.73 5.19
C VAL A 140 6.09 -7.36 4.83
N PRO A 141 5.86 -6.54 3.78
CA PRO A 141 4.50 -6.34 3.28
C PRO A 141 3.92 -7.66 2.79
N ARG A 142 2.67 -7.94 3.15
CA ARG A 142 1.93 -9.18 2.82
C ARG A 142 1.89 -9.45 1.33
N ASP A 143 1.87 -8.39 0.51
CA ASP A 143 1.87 -8.52 -0.94
C ASP A 143 3.18 -9.09 -1.49
N PHE A 144 4.28 -8.98 -0.73
CA PHE A 144 5.60 -9.54 -1.03
C PHE A 144 5.93 -10.78 -0.18
N SER A 145 5.08 -11.13 0.78
CA SER A 145 5.22 -12.34 1.59
C SER A 145 4.49 -13.50 0.89
N PRO A 146 5.17 -14.63 0.65
CA PRO A 146 4.49 -15.85 0.26
C PRO A 146 3.38 -16.21 1.26
N THR A 147 2.30 -16.83 0.76
CA THR A 147 1.18 -17.28 1.61
C THR A 147 1.61 -18.30 2.66
N ASP A 148 2.67 -19.04 2.37
CA ASP A 148 3.28 -20.09 3.19
C ASP A 148 4.58 -19.63 3.89
N ALA A 149 4.81 -18.32 4.03
CA ALA A 149 5.99 -17.80 4.70
C ALA A 149 6.08 -18.32 6.15
N ALA A 150 7.26 -18.80 6.54
CA ALA A 150 7.46 -19.32 7.89
C ALA A 150 7.36 -18.20 8.93
N GLY A 151 6.67 -18.47 10.04
CA GLY A 151 6.49 -17.52 11.14
C GLY A 151 7.54 -17.62 12.24
N LYS A 152 8.27 -18.74 12.33
CA LYS A 152 9.27 -19.02 13.37
C LYS A 152 10.60 -19.46 12.76
N LEU A 153 11.71 -19.07 13.39
CA LEU A 153 13.05 -19.52 12.98
C LEU A 153 13.19 -21.04 13.09
N GLU A 154 12.70 -21.64 14.17
CA GLU A 154 12.78 -23.08 14.46
C GLU A 154 12.19 -23.94 13.34
N ASP A 155 11.17 -23.45 12.64
CA ASP A 155 10.54 -24.16 11.53
C ASP A 155 11.46 -24.28 10.30
N LEU A 156 12.52 -23.49 10.22
CA LEU A 156 13.44 -23.41 9.08
C LEU A 156 14.88 -23.76 9.41
N VAL A 157 15.33 -23.50 10.64
CA VAL A 157 16.71 -23.78 11.08
C VAL A 157 17.00 -25.28 11.00
N GLY A 158 18.17 -25.61 10.45
CA GLY A 158 18.59 -27.00 10.21
C GLY A 158 17.99 -27.64 8.96
N LYS A 159 17.03 -26.99 8.28
CA LYS A 159 16.47 -27.49 7.01
C LYS A 159 17.31 -27.05 5.83
N LYS A 160 17.29 -27.86 4.78
CA LYS A 160 18.00 -27.58 3.52
C LYS A 160 17.10 -26.81 2.57
N THR A 161 17.61 -25.73 1.99
CA THR A 161 16.92 -24.98 0.94
C THR A 161 16.83 -25.81 -0.35
N ILE A 162 15.70 -25.78 -1.03
CA ILE A 162 15.49 -26.43 -2.34
C ILE A 162 15.58 -25.41 -3.47
N THR A 163 15.22 -24.16 -3.18
CA THR A 163 15.33 -23.03 -4.10
C THR A 163 16.23 -21.95 -3.50
N ASP A 164 16.78 -21.10 -4.37
CA ASP A 164 17.55 -19.94 -3.94
C ASP A 164 16.68 -18.99 -3.11
N GLN A 165 17.20 -18.54 -1.97
CA GLN A 165 16.57 -17.54 -1.12
C GLN A 165 17.26 -16.20 -1.34
N THR A 166 16.47 -15.18 -1.61
CA THR A 166 16.97 -13.82 -1.82
C THR A 166 17.01 -13.07 -0.50
N LYS A 167 18.10 -12.35 -0.26
CA LYS A 167 18.26 -11.48 0.92
C LYS A 167 17.06 -10.54 1.09
N GLY A 168 16.55 -10.45 2.32
CA GLY A 168 15.47 -9.54 2.72
C GLY A 168 14.07 -10.00 2.32
N MET A 169 13.94 -11.13 1.61
CA MET A 169 12.65 -11.74 1.29
C MET A 169 12.26 -12.75 2.37
N ALA A 170 10.96 -12.92 2.55
CA ALA A 170 10.42 -13.97 3.42
C ALA A 170 10.67 -15.35 2.81
N VAL A 171 11.14 -16.28 3.64
CA VAL A 171 11.44 -17.66 3.23
C VAL A 171 10.13 -18.46 3.25
N PRO A 172 9.66 -18.98 2.09
CA PRO A 172 8.49 -19.84 2.04
C PRO A 172 8.79 -21.19 2.67
N ALA A 173 7.89 -21.70 3.51
CA ALA A 173 8.06 -23.01 4.14
C ALA A 173 8.13 -24.15 3.10
N SER A 174 7.45 -24.02 1.95
CA SER A 174 7.54 -24.99 0.85
C SER A 174 8.90 -25.04 0.14
N SER A 175 9.75 -24.03 0.33
CA SER A 175 11.07 -23.94 -0.30
C SER A 175 12.19 -24.64 0.48
N VAL A 176 11.87 -25.22 1.63
CA VAL A 176 12.81 -26.00 2.44
C VAL A 176 12.42 -27.49 2.47
N ALA A 177 13.45 -28.33 2.49
CA ALA A 177 13.32 -29.77 2.54
C ALA A 177 12.60 -30.21 3.82
N GLY A 178 11.72 -31.21 3.70
CA GLY A 178 10.95 -31.72 4.84
C GLY A 178 9.82 -30.80 5.29
N SER A 179 9.35 -29.89 4.43
CA SER A 179 8.13 -29.12 4.67
C SER A 179 6.91 -30.03 4.83
N HIS A 180 5.97 -29.58 5.67
CA HIS A 180 4.65 -30.21 5.83
C HIS A 180 3.77 -30.02 4.57
N ASP A 181 4.03 -28.96 3.80
CA ASP A 181 3.42 -28.69 2.50
C ASP A 181 4.52 -28.48 1.43
N PRO A 182 5.10 -29.56 0.91
CA PRO A 182 6.21 -29.49 -0.03
C PRO A 182 5.73 -29.24 -1.47
N ALA A 183 6.41 -28.35 -2.19
CA ALA A 183 6.09 -28.05 -3.59
C ALA A 183 6.33 -29.23 -4.56
N SER A 184 7.04 -30.27 -4.14
CA SER A 184 7.30 -31.49 -4.91
C SER A 184 7.68 -32.67 -4.00
N LEU A 185 7.58 -33.91 -4.47
CA LEU A 185 8.02 -35.09 -3.72
C LEU A 185 9.50 -35.03 -3.28
N PRO A 186 10.46 -34.63 -4.14
CA PRO A 186 11.85 -34.45 -3.70
C PRO A 186 12.02 -33.35 -2.65
N ALA A 187 11.20 -32.29 -2.71
CA ALA A 187 11.15 -31.24 -1.69
C ALA A 187 10.59 -31.75 -0.36
N ALA A 188 9.71 -32.75 -0.42
CA ALA A 188 9.18 -33.39 0.77
C ALA A 188 10.25 -34.18 1.52
N ILE A 189 11.34 -34.62 0.89
CA ILE A 189 12.33 -35.51 1.51
C ILE A 189 13.46 -34.71 2.16
N THR A 190 13.69 -34.98 3.43
CA THR A 190 14.77 -34.47 4.28
C THR A 190 16.08 -35.11 3.88
N GLU A 191 17.16 -34.35 3.99
CA GLU A 191 18.50 -34.85 3.68
C GLU A 191 18.86 -36.07 4.54
N GLY A 192 19.46 -37.08 3.91
CA GLY A 192 19.80 -38.36 4.57
C GLY A 192 18.68 -39.41 4.53
N TYR A 193 17.47 -39.03 4.15
CA TYR A 193 16.32 -39.92 3.99
C TYR A 193 16.01 -40.21 2.52
N VAL A 194 15.17 -41.22 2.30
CA VAL A 194 14.61 -41.60 1.01
C VAL A 194 13.09 -41.73 1.13
N GLY A 195 12.37 -41.28 0.10
CA GLY A 195 10.94 -41.51 -0.01
C GLY A 195 10.67 -42.93 -0.51
N MET A 196 10.01 -43.75 0.29
CA MET A 196 9.62 -45.11 -0.07
C MET A 196 8.10 -45.21 -0.12
N MET A 197 7.56 -45.64 -1.26
CA MET A 197 6.14 -45.98 -1.37
C MET A 197 5.90 -47.37 -0.79
N ILE A 198 4.99 -47.44 0.17
CA ILE A 198 4.54 -48.68 0.80
C ILE A 198 3.13 -48.98 0.31
N SER A 199 2.93 -50.20 -0.19
CA SER A 199 1.60 -50.73 -0.49
C SER A 199 1.10 -51.54 0.71
N LEU A 200 -0.06 -51.18 1.20
CA LEU A 200 -0.73 -51.80 2.35
C LEU A 200 -1.85 -52.71 1.87
N GLU A 201 -2.00 -53.83 2.57
CA GLU A 201 -3.18 -54.69 2.42
C GLU A 201 -4.45 -53.93 2.82
N PRO A 202 -5.59 -54.14 2.14
CA PRO A 202 -6.84 -53.43 2.45
C PRO A 202 -7.28 -53.55 3.91
N ALA A 203 -7.03 -54.70 4.55
CA ALA A 203 -7.35 -54.93 5.96
C ALA A 203 -6.47 -54.12 6.94
N ASN A 204 -5.35 -53.56 6.48
CA ASN A 204 -4.41 -52.74 7.25
C ASN A 204 -4.22 -51.36 6.60
N ALA A 205 -5.21 -50.88 5.85
CA ALA A 205 -5.17 -49.57 5.23
C ALA A 205 -5.00 -48.47 6.31
N LEU A 206 -4.25 -47.42 5.98
CA LEU A 206 -4.04 -46.31 6.88
C LEU A 206 -5.32 -45.48 7.00
N SER A 207 -5.64 -45.00 8.20
CA SER A 207 -6.85 -44.23 8.45
C SER A 207 -6.97 -43.01 7.51
N PRO A 208 -8.17 -42.71 6.98
CA PRO A 208 -8.39 -41.51 6.17
C PRO A 208 -8.20 -40.20 6.96
N LEU A 209 -8.14 -40.27 8.30
CA LEU A 209 -7.84 -39.14 9.17
C LEU A 209 -6.35 -38.79 9.19
N SER A 210 -5.47 -39.67 8.70
CA SER A 210 -4.05 -39.37 8.60
C SER A 210 -3.79 -38.35 7.49
N SER A 211 -2.90 -37.41 7.79
CA SER A 211 -2.50 -36.33 6.90
C SER A 211 -1.02 -36.46 6.49
N VAL A 212 -0.65 -35.82 5.38
CA VAL A 212 0.77 -35.65 5.04
C VAL A 212 1.45 -34.92 6.19
N GLY A 213 2.63 -35.38 6.59
CA GLY A 213 3.39 -34.88 7.73
C GLY A 213 3.09 -35.57 9.06
N ASP A 214 2.06 -36.41 9.16
CA ASP A 214 1.86 -37.27 10.33
C ASP A 214 2.99 -38.30 10.47
N LYS A 215 3.23 -38.71 11.71
CA LYS A 215 4.25 -39.70 12.07
C LYS A 215 3.62 -41.07 12.31
N VAL A 216 4.23 -42.09 11.73
CA VAL A 216 3.82 -43.49 11.84
C VAL A 216 5.00 -44.38 12.20
N ASP A 217 4.69 -45.51 12.84
CA ASP A 217 5.64 -46.61 13.01
C ASP A 217 5.38 -47.69 11.97
N VAL A 218 6.45 -48.25 11.42
CA VAL A 218 6.41 -49.27 10.37
C VAL A 218 6.74 -50.62 10.99
N LEU A 219 5.75 -51.50 11.00
CA LEU A 219 5.90 -52.89 11.44
C LEU A 219 6.05 -53.82 10.24
N GLY A 220 7.01 -54.72 10.33
CA GLY A 220 7.26 -55.79 9.38
C GLY A 220 6.83 -57.13 9.94
N GLY A 221 6.05 -57.88 9.18
CA GLY A 221 5.82 -59.30 9.45
C GLY A 221 6.86 -60.15 8.72
N ALA A 222 7.44 -61.10 9.45
CA ALA A 222 8.24 -62.19 8.91
C ALA A 222 7.62 -63.53 9.32
N SER A 223 7.42 -64.42 8.34
CA SER A 223 7.03 -65.79 8.58
C SER A 223 8.10 -66.73 8.05
N ASP A 224 8.55 -67.63 8.92
CA ASP A 224 9.48 -68.72 8.65
C ASP A 224 8.73 -70.06 8.41
N GLY A 225 7.44 -69.97 8.09
CA GLY A 225 6.56 -71.11 7.78
C GLY A 225 5.98 -71.82 9.00
N VAL A 226 6.45 -71.51 10.22
CA VAL A 226 5.98 -72.12 11.48
C VAL A 226 5.48 -71.08 12.48
N VAL A 227 6.11 -69.89 12.55
CA VAL A 227 5.69 -68.81 13.45
C VAL A 227 5.58 -67.51 12.66
N ALA A 228 4.43 -66.83 12.79
CA ALA A 228 4.31 -65.46 12.33
C ALA A 228 4.91 -64.54 13.40
N SER A 229 5.94 -63.78 13.04
CA SER A 229 6.56 -62.78 13.92
C SER A 229 6.37 -61.39 13.35
N THR A 230 6.14 -60.40 14.22
CA THR A 230 6.04 -58.99 13.84
C THR A 230 7.16 -58.23 14.54
N ALA A 231 7.94 -57.47 13.78
CA ALA A 231 9.04 -56.66 14.28
C ALA A 231 8.85 -55.19 13.86
N LEU A 232 9.37 -54.29 14.68
CA LEU A 232 9.39 -52.85 14.40
C LEU A 232 10.59 -52.55 13.49
N LEU A 233 10.32 -52.10 12.27
CA LEU A 233 11.34 -51.86 11.25
C LEU A 233 11.81 -50.41 11.23
N ALA A 234 10.88 -49.48 11.45
CA ALA A 234 11.17 -48.07 11.49
C ALA A 234 10.20 -47.37 12.45
N GLU A 235 10.73 -46.48 13.26
CA GLU A 235 9.98 -45.68 14.22
C GLU A 235 9.95 -44.22 13.79
N ASN A 236 8.88 -43.51 14.16
CA ASN A 236 8.79 -42.05 13.98
C ASN A 236 8.97 -41.61 12.52
N VAL A 237 8.39 -42.36 11.60
CA VAL A 237 8.53 -42.16 10.16
C VAL A 237 7.47 -41.18 9.68
N ARG A 238 7.87 -40.15 8.95
CA ARG A 238 6.94 -39.14 8.46
C ARG A 238 6.28 -39.57 7.15
N ILE A 239 4.98 -39.35 7.04
CA ILE A 239 4.23 -39.50 5.79
C ILE A 239 4.52 -38.29 4.90
N ILE A 240 4.96 -38.53 3.67
CA ILE A 240 5.26 -37.45 2.69
C ILE A 240 4.26 -37.40 1.54
N ALA A 241 3.51 -38.48 1.31
CA ALA A 241 2.43 -38.48 0.33
C ALA A 241 1.38 -39.54 0.67
N LEU A 242 0.13 -39.21 0.41
CA LEU A 242 -1.02 -40.10 0.51
C LEU A 242 -1.70 -40.16 -0.85
N ASP A 243 -2.07 -41.36 -1.26
CA ASP A 243 -2.80 -41.56 -2.50
C ASP A 243 -4.30 -41.43 -2.26
N SER A 244 -4.81 -40.21 -2.41
CA SER A 244 -6.24 -39.89 -2.32
C SER A 244 -6.97 -39.99 -3.67
N ASN A 245 -6.30 -40.41 -4.76
CA ASN A 245 -6.86 -40.35 -6.13
C ASN A 245 -6.97 -41.68 -6.88
N LEU A 246 -6.51 -42.82 -6.34
CA LEU A 246 -6.62 -44.13 -7.02
C LEU A 246 -7.75 -45.03 -6.52
N SER A 247 -8.53 -44.61 -5.52
CA SER A 247 -9.68 -45.37 -5.03
C SER A 247 -11.00 -44.76 -5.51
N GLU A 248 -11.52 -45.24 -6.65
CA GLU A 248 -12.92 -45.01 -7.05
C GLU A 248 -13.86 -45.81 -6.12
N GLY A 249 -14.16 -45.25 -4.95
CA GLY A 249 -15.08 -45.81 -3.96
C GLY A 249 -14.89 -45.19 -2.58
N PRO A 250 -15.82 -45.38 -1.64
CA PRO A 250 -15.60 -45.01 -0.24
C PRO A 250 -14.43 -45.85 0.29
N SER A 251 -13.22 -45.30 0.22
CA SER A 251 -12.02 -45.98 0.69
C SER A 251 -12.05 -46.06 2.21
N GLU A 252 -11.99 -47.27 2.76
CA GLU A 252 -11.84 -47.48 4.22
C GLU A 252 -10.45 -47.04 4.75
N GLY A 253 -9.56 -46.58 3.87
CA GLY A 253 -8.26 -46.01 4.21
C GLY A 253 -7.33 -45.85 3.00
N TYR A 254 -6.14 -45.28 3.23
CA TYR A 254 -5.08 -45.16 2.24
C TYR A 254 -4.31 -46.48 2.11
N GLN A 255 -4.23 -47.02 0.88
CA GLN A 255 -3.48 -48.25 0.58
C GLN A 255 -2.05 -47.96 0.10
N TYR A 256 -1.83 -46.82 -0.56
CA TYR A 256 -0.51 -46.40 -0.98
C TYR A 256 -0.09 -45.18 -0.16
N VAL A 257 0.96 -45.37 0.63
CA VAL A 257 1.51 -44.34 1.51
C VAL A 257 2.97 -44.19 1.19
N THR A 258 3.39 -42.96 0.88
CA THR A 258 4.82 -42.66 0.73
C THR A 258 5.33 -42.12 2.04
N VAL A 259 6.36 -42.78 2.57
CA VAL A 259 6.99 -42.44 3.84
C VAL A 259 8.46 -42.09 3.66
N GLU A 260 8.96 -41.24 4.54
CA GLU A 260 10.36 -40.82 4.59
C GLU A 260 11.16 -41.71 5.55
N VAL A 261 12.01 -42.58 5.01
CA VAL A 261 12.79 -43.57 5.77
C VAL A 261 14.28 -43.43 5.48
N THR A 262 15.13 -43.94 6.38
CA THR A 262 16.57 -44.07 6.09
C THR A 262 16.82 -45.19 5.08
N ARG A 263 18.00 -45.22 4.44
CA ARG A 263 18.34 -46.28 3.48
C ARG A 263 18.30 -47.68 4.11
N ASP A 264 18.78 -47.80 5.34
CA ASP A 264 18.81 -49.09 6.05
C ASP A 264 17.39 -49.56 6.40
N GLN A 265 16.52 -48.64 6.84
CA GLN A 265 15.11 -48.93 7.07
C GLN A 265 14.38 -49.30 5.77
N ALA A 266 14.63 -48.60 4.67
CA ALA A 266 14.04 -48.91 3.37
C ALA A 266 14.39 -50.35 2.91
N LEU A 267 15.63 -50.77 3.12
CA LEU A 267 16.07 -52.15 2.84
C LEU A 267 15.36 -53.16 3.75
N ALA A 268 15.24 -52.87 5.04
CA ALA A 268 14.53 -53.74 5.99
C ALA A 268 13.03 -53.89 5.62
N ILE A 269 12.37 -52.78 5.28
CA ILE A 269 10.96 -52.77 4.82
C ILE A 269 10.82 -53.54 3.51
N ALA A 270 11.70 -53.32 2.54
CA ALA A 270 11.67 -54.03 1.26
C ALA A 270 11.91 -55.54 1.41
N SER A 271 12.61 -55.97 2.45
CA SER A 271 12.86 -57.40 2.73
C SER A 271 11.73 -58.09 3.51
N SER A 272 10.75 -57.33 4.01
CA SER A 272 9.67 -57.86 4.84
C SER A 272 8.53 -58.44 4.00
N GLN A 273 7.91 -59.51 4.49
CA GLN A 273 6.83 -60.20 3.76
C GLN A 273 5.49 -59.48 3.87
N SER A 274 5.27 -58.75 4.96
CA SER A 274 4.09 -57.91 5.15
C SER A 274 4.47 -56.64 5.90
N VAL A 275 3.77 -55.55 5.63
CA VAL A 275 4.01 -54.25 6.26
C VAL A 275 2.70 -53.72 6.82
N ARG A 276 2.78 -53.12 8.02
CA ARG A 276 1.66 -52.41 8.66
C ARG A 276 2.15 -51.07 9.18
N LEU A 277 1.28 -50.07 9.14
CA LEU A 277 1.54 -48.74 9.70
C LEU A 277 0.70 -48.54 10.95
N ILE A 278 1.30 -47.96 11.98
CA ILE A 278 0.61 -47.55 13.20
C ILE A 278 0.78 -46.04 13.37
N ALA A 279 -0.34 -45.32 13.49
CA ALA A 279 -0.30 -43.89 13.76
C ALA A 279 0.20 -43.62 15.18
N ARG A 280 1.12 -42.66 15.32
CA ARG A 280 1.55 -42.17 16.62
C ARG A 280 0.65 -41.03 17.10
N PRO A 281 0.51 -40.84 18.43
CA PRO A 281 -0.11 -39.63 18.95
C PRO A 281 0.65 -38.40 18.43
N LEU A 282 -0.07 -37.29 18.25
CA LEU A 282 0.56 -35.99 18.03
C LEU A 282 1.45 -35.72 19.25
N GLU A 283 2.75 -35.94 19.10
CA GLU A 283 3.73 -35.35 19.99
C GLU A 283 3.64 -33.85 19.76
N THR A 284 2.75 -33.17 20.51
CA THR A 284 2.95 -31.76 20.82
C THR A 284 4.36 -31.68 21.33
N GLU A 285 5.23 -31.02 20.57
CA GLU A 285 6.51 -30.51 21.02
C GLU A 285 6.26 -29.85 22.38
N ALA A 286 6.52 -30.63 23.43
CA ALA A 286 6.29 -30.19 24.78
C ALA A 286 7.25 -29.03 24.96
N ALA A 287 6.69 -27.87 25.31
CA ALA A 287 7.39 -26.69 25.73
C ALA A 287 8.52 -27.07 26.70
N ASN A 288 9.73 -27.25 26.19
CA ASN A 288 10.95 -27.21 26.98
C ASN A 288 11.30 -25.73 27.15
N ALA A 289 10.48 -25.06 27.97
CA ALA A 289 10.83 -23.85 28.65
C ALA A 289 10.95 -24.21 30.14
N GLU A 290 12.12 -24.68 30.52
CA GLU A 290 12.69 -24.40 31.85
C GLU A 290 13.76 -23.33 31.70
#